data_AF-A0A656GGZ0-F1
#
_entry.id   AF-A0A656GGZ0-F1
#
_cell.length_a   1.000
_cell.length_b   1.000
_cell.length_c   1.000
_cell.angle_alpha   90.00
_cell.angle_beta   90.00
_cell.angle_gamma   90.00
#
_symmetry.space_group_name_H-M   'P 1'
#
loop_
_entity.id
_entity.type
_entity.pdbx_description
1 polymer ?
#
loop_
_entity_poly.entity_id
_entity_poly.type
_entity_poly.pdbx_seq_one_letter_code
_entity_poly.pdbx_strand_id
1 'polypeptide(L)'
;MCAMKTLGGCEQSMINKYIDRLNCLIKLYSVGNLYQFENILGKPASFEDLIWFYVDPSSGRRTRFLCGQHGIRGKGSAGNCPENALPTPYDGLVKIWIIESSNTRISASEKKARVSSARKLLSFMHGPLYAQSETSIHSLGFSNSTLVRLRPFLEFCAAEGIMKTVRVSVDENRDRSGHARSDSTHENLPSMQSVLALGEVFSQVFRHVHVDGTVKAGEAVNFNDAFVSTFALLSLASPNRSSAEIPLVPKQKLTSYSEKNGAPVYYLNWIGSKGYKDYKNHILGALAEPIKKSVSFFFHAAEPARILCRFYQNPKQTLKALLDGYPIAFELKNNIEMSRRANLFTLGYALGFYQASETV
;
A
#
# COMPACT_ATOMS: atom_id res chain seq x y z
N MET A 1 22.25 8.39 -45.27
CA MET A 1 23.44 7.84 -45.95
C MET A 1 24.64 8.15 -45.05
N CYS A 2 25.11 7.19 -44.25
CA CYS A 2 26.31 7.36 -43.44
C CYS A 2 26.95 6.01 -43.11
N ALA A 3 28.10 5.78 -43.75
CA ALA A 3 29.18 4.80 -43.56
C ALA A 3 28.95 3.53 -42.72
N MET A 4 28.90 2.38 -43.42
CA MET A 4 29.41 1.09 -42.92
C MET A 4 30.91 1.23 -42.62
N LYS A 5 31.32 1.05 -41.36
CA LYS A 5 32.73 0.79 -41.00
C LYS A 5 32.90 -0.69 -40.70
N THR A 6 33.75 -1.32 -41.51
CA THR A 6 34.22 -2.70 -41.43
C THR A 6 34.92 -2.99 -40.11
N LEU A 7 34.57 -4.12 -39.48
CA LEU A 7 35.22 -4.66 -38.29
C LEU A 7 36.54 -5.34 -38.70
N GLY A 8 37.66 -4.72 -38.31
CA GLY A 8 38.99 -5.32 -38.38
C GLY A 8 39.18 -6.37 -37.27
N GLY A 9 39.86 -7.45 -37.62
CA GLY A 9 39.93 -8.72 -36.88
C GLY A 9 40.46 -8.65 -35.46
N CYS A 10 39.87 -9.49 -34.61
CA CYS A 10 40.37 -9.86 -33.28
C CYS A 10 40.83 -11.32 -33.36
N GLU A 11 42.02 -11.60 -32.84
CA GLU A 11 42.71 -12.88 -32.86
C GLU A 11 41.85 -14.03 -32.30
N GLN A 12 41.92 -15.17 -33.00
CA GLN A 12 41.16 -16.38 -32.71
C GLN A 12 41.63 -17.07 -31.43
N SER A 13 40.80 -17.03 -30.39
CA SER A 13 40.90 -17.90 -29.21
C SER A 13 39.54 -18.54 -28.93
N MET A 14 39.28 -19.72 -29.52
CA MET A 14 38.12 -20.60 -29.23
C MET A 14 36.80 -19.87 -28.93
N ILE A 15 36.33 -19.11 -29.93
CA ILE A 15 35.36 -18.03 -29.72
C ILE A 15 33.92 -18.55 -29.77
N ASN A 16 33.29 -18.64 -28.60
CA ASN A 16 31.83 -18.67 -28.57
C ASN A 16 31.33 -17.28 -28.98
N LYS A 17 30.88 -17.15 -30.24
CA LYS A 17 30.42 -15.88 -30.81
C LYS A 17 29.41 -15.11 -29.94
N TYR A 18 28.62 -15.82 -29.14
CA TYR A 18 27.61 -15.20 -28.27
C TYR A 18 28.25 -14.51 -27.06
N ILE A 19 29.26 -15.14 -26.46
CA ILE A 19 30.02 -14.58 -25.34
C ILE A 19 30.85 -13.39 -25.83
N ASP A 20 31.49 -13.52 -26.99
CA ASP A 20 32.29 -12.43 -27.57
C ASP A 20 31.45 -11.20 -27.88
N ARG A 21 30.28 -11.38 -28.49
CA ARG A 21 29.33 -10.29 -28.73
C ARG A 21 28.88 -9.64 -27.43
N LEU A 22 28.59 -10.44 -26.41
CA LEU A 22 28.23 -9.91 -25.09
C LEU A 22 29.36 -9.09 -24.47
N ASN A 23 30.60 -9.59 -24.52
CA ASN A 23 31.76 -8.86 -24.01
C ASN A 23 32.01 -7.55 -24.79
N CYS A 24 31.87 -7.57 -26.11
CA CYS A 24 31.92 -6.37 -26.95
C CYS A 24 30.83 -5.36 -26.56
N LEU A 25 29.60 -5.84 -26.32
CA LEU A 25 28.48 -5.00 -25.91
C LEU A 25 28.73 -4.38 -24.52
N ILE A 26 29.23 -5.17 -23.57
CA ILE A 26 29.61 -4.68 -22.23
C ILE A 26 30.66 -3.58 -22.35
N LYS A 27 31.70 -3.79 -23.16
CA LYS A 27 32.73 -2.79 -23.39
C LYS A 27 32.19 -1.52 -24.05
N LEU A 28 31.22 -1.64 -24.96
CA LEU A 28 30.59 -0.49 -25.60
C LEU A 28 29.83 0.37 -24.58
N TYR A 29 29.03 -0.26 -23.71
CA TYR A 29 28.23 0.45 -22.72
C TYR A 29 29.04 0.95 -21.52
N SER A 30 30.13 0.27 -21.14
CA SER A 30 30.96 0.66 -20.01
C SER A 30 31.78 1.93 -20.24
N VAL A 31 32.04 2.27 -21.51
CA VAL A 31 32.73 3.52 -21.91
C VAL A 31 31.76 4.71 -22.00
N GLY A 32 30.45 4.47 -22.06
CA GLY A 32 29.44 5.52 -22.15
C GLY A 32 29.28 6.31 -20.85
N ASN A 33 28.96 7.61 -20.98
CA ASN A 33 28.66 8.45 -19.81
C ASN A 33 27.26 8.15 -19.25
N LEU A 34 27.20 7.67 -18.02
CA LEU A 34 25.97 7.27 -17.32
C LEU A 34 25.37 8.41 -16.47
N TYR A 35 25.22 9.62 -17.03
CA TYR A 35 24.80 10.82 -16.28
C TYR A 35 23.46 10.68 -15.53
N GLN A 36 22.58 9.80 -16.01
CA GLN A 36 21.26 9.55 -15.42
C GLN A 36 21.27 8.44 -14.37
N PHE A 37 22.43 7.84 -14.08
CA PHE A 37 22.56 6.74 -13.14
C PHE A 37 23.54 7.09 -12.02
N GLU A 38 23.10 6.88 -10.80
CA GLU A 38 23.89 7.09 -9.59
C GLU A 38 24.09 5.78 -8.83
N ASN A 39 25.18 5.68 -8.08
CA ASN A 39 25.38 4.62 -7.10
C ASN A 39 24.77 4.97 -5.73
N ILE A 40 25.02 4.12 -4.73
CA ILE A 40 24.52 4.33 -3.35
C ILE A 40 25.05 5.60 -2.69
N LEU A 41 26.22 6.09 -3.12
CA LEU A 41 26.86 7.30 -2.61
C LEU A 41 26.42 8.58 -3.36
N GLY A 42 25.53 8.47 -4.33
CA GLY A 42 25.10 9.60 -5.17
C GLY A 42 26.13 10.05 -6.20
N LYS A 43 27.17 9.24 -6.46
CA LYS A 43 28.14 9.48 -7.54
C LYS A 43 27.67 8.79 -8.82
N PRO A 44 28.17 9.18 -10.02
CA PRO A 44 27.88 8.47 -11.26
C PRO A 44 28.10 6.96 -11.12
N ALA A 45 27.11 6.18 -11.56
CA ALA A 45 27.15 4.73 -11.44
C ALA A 45 28.26 4.13 -12.32
N SER A 46 28.91 3.10 -11.82
CA SER A 46 29.90 2.29 -12.53
C SER A 46 29.38 0.87 -12.75
N PHE A 47 30.00 0.15 -13.69
CA PHE A 47 29.68 -1.26 -13.91
C PHE A 47 30.08 -2.17 -12.75
N GLU A 48 30.84 -1.67 -11.76
CA GLU A 48 31.17 -2.44 -10.55
C GLU A 48 30.16 -2.23 -9.42
N ASP A 49 29.29 -1.22 -9.53
CA ASP A 49 28.24 -0.98 -8.56
C ASP A 49 27.12 -2.03 -8.68
N LEU A 50 26.74 -2.63 -7.54
CA LEU A 50 25.67 -3.62 -7.46
C LEU A 50 24.29 -3.00 -7.25
N ILE A 51 24.21 -1.70 -7.00
CA ILE A 51 22.98 -0.95 -6.83
C ILE A 51 23.07 0.33 -7.65
N TRP A 52 22.14 0.49 -8.58
CA TRP A 52 22.01 1.69 -9.41
C TRP A 52 20.72 2.42 -9.08
N PHE A 53 20.75 3.74 -9.20
CA PHE A 53 19.58 4.61 -9.15
C PHE A 53 19.47 5.36 -10.46
N TYR A 54 18.40 5.11 -11.19
CA TYR A 54 18.06 5.93 -12.34
C TYR A 54 17.33 7.19 -11.89
N VAL A 55 17.82 8.36 -12.29
CA VAL A 55 17.18 9.65 -12.05
C VAL A 55 16.50 10.09 -13.34
N ASP A 56 15.17 10.09 -13.34
CA ASP A 56 14.38 10.52 -14.49
C ASP A 56 14.63 12.02 -14.76
N PRO A 57 15.15 12.40 -15.94
CA PRO A 57 15.49 13.79 -16.25
C PRO A 57 14.27 14.70 -16.29
N SER A 58 13.08 14.16 -16.54
CA SER A 58 11.85 14.95 -16.65
C SER A 58 11.17 15.21 -15.31
N SER A 59 11.22 14.24 -14.39
CA SER A 59 10.47 14.27 -13.14
C SER A 59 11.35 14.34 -11.89
N GLY A 60 12.67 14.17 -12.03
CA GLY A 60 13.60 14.00 -10.91
C GLY A 60 13.37 12.70 -10.12
N ARG A 61 12.47 11.82 -10.58
CA ARG A 61 12.08 10.61 -9.85
C ARG A 61 13.24 9.61 -9.83
N ARG A 62 13.68 9.28 -8.63
CA ARG A 62 14.75 8.30 -8.39
C ARG A 62 14.21 6.86 -8.33
N THR A 63 14.72 6.00 -9.21
CA THR A 63 14.31 4.60 -9.37
C THR A 63 15.47 3.67 -9.05
N ARG A 64 15.41 2.99 -7.90
CA ARG A 64 16.41 1.98 -7.48
C ARG A 64 16.30 0.69 -8.31
N PHE A 65 17.45 0.21 -8.79
CA PHE A 65 17.67 -1.10 -9.39
C PHE A 65 18.73 -1.86 -8.59
N LEU A 66 18.57 -3.18 -8.51
CA LEU A 66 19.60 -4.09 -7.99
C LEU A 66 20.23 -4.78 -9.20
N CYS A 67 21.56 -4.82 -9.25
CA CYS A 67 22.32 -5.41 -10.36
C CYS A 67 22.83 -6.83 -10.02
N GLY A 68 22.67 -7.29 -8.78
CA GLY A 68 23.03 -8.64 -8.34
C GLY A 68 21.95 -9.71 -8.57
N GLN A 69 22.15 -10.89 -8.01
CA GLN A 69 21.26 -12.05 -8.06
C GLN A 69 19.85 -11.73 -7.53
N HIS A 70 18.85 -12.42 -8.06
CA HIS A 70 17.46 -12.30 -7.65
C HIS A 70 17.20 -13.07 -6.35
N GLY A 71 16.33 -12.56 -5.48
CA GLY A 71 15.95 -13.22 -4.21
C GLY A 71 16.54 -12.56 -2.96
N ILE A 72 17.59 -11.75 -3.11
CA ILE A 72 18.16 -10.96 -2.01
C ILE A 72 17.24 -9.74 -1.78
N ARG A 73 16.45 -9.80 -0.71
CA ARG A 73 15.50 -8.74 -0.33
C ARG A 73 16.09 -7.87 0.79
N GLY A 74 15.97 -6.54 0.65
CA GLY A 74 16.23 -5.62 1.76
C GLY A 74 16.21 -4.14 1.36
N LYS A 75 16.12 -3.26 2.37
CA LYS A 75 16.20 -1.80 2.24
C LYS A 75 17.67 -1.33 2.30
N GLY A 76 17.97 -0.13 1.81
CA GLY A 76 19.31 0.48 1.92
C GLY A 76 20.38 -0.23 1.09
N SER A 77 21.46 -0.66 1.73
CA SER A 77 22.63 -1.34 1.12
C SER A 77 22.42 -2.84 0.88
N ALA A 78 21.26 -3.40 1.24
CA ALA A 78 20.98 -4.81 1.02
C ALA A 78 21.11 -5.19 -0.47
N GLY A 79 21.93 -6.21 -0.75
CA GLY A 79 22.30 -6.64 -2.10
C GLY A 79 23.58 -6.01 -2.65
N ASN A 80 24.33 -5.23 -1.85
CA ASN A 80 25.59 -4.59 -2.28
C ASN A 80 26.87 -5.38 -1.91
N CYS A 81 26.74 -6.61 -1.41
CA CYS A 81 27.91 -7.47 -1.14
C CYS A 81 28.37 -8.18 -2.42
N PRO A 82 29.67 -8.39 -2.65
CA PRO A 82 30.19 -9.09 -3.84
C PRO A 82 29.61 -10.50 -4.06
N GLU A 83 29.32 -11.22 -2.98
CA GLU A 83 28.65 -12.55 -3.00
C GLU A 83 27.27 -12.53 -3.67
N ASN A 84 26.63 -11.36 -3.72
CA ASN A 84 25.33 -11.15 -4.34
C ASN A 84 25.44 -10.82 -5.83
N ALA A 85 26.64 -10.73 -6.40
CA ALA A 85 26.81 -10.42 -7.81
C ALA A 85 26.26 -11.56 -8.71
N LEU A 86 25.71 -11.19 -9.87
CA LEU A 86 25.48 -12.16 -10.92
C LEU A 86 26.82 -12.70 -11.42
N PRO A 87 26.89 -13.94 -11.91
CA PRO A 87 28.12 -14.47 -12.50
C PRO A 87 28.47 -13.72 -13.79
N THR A 88 29.75 -13.42 -13.97
CA THR A 88 30.29 -12.87 -15.22
C THR A 88 29.98 -13.81 -16.39
N PRO A 89 29.55 -13.31 -17.57
CA PRO A 89 29.40 -11.89 -17.96
C PRO A 89 27.99 -11.28 -17.72
N TYR A 90 27.11 -11.95 -16.99
CA TYR A 90 25.70 -11.56 -16.88
C TYR A 90 25.44 -10.39 -15.92
N ASP A 91 26.39 -10.10 -15.04
CA ASP A 91 26.42 -8.89 -14.21
C ASP A 91 26.58 -7.60 -15.05
N GLY A 92 27.27 -7.66 -16.18
CA GLY A 92 27.31 -6.58 -17.17
C GLY A 92 26.02 -6.51 -18.00
N LEU A 93 25.49 -7.68 -18.42
CA LEU A 93 24.27 -7.76 -19.23
C LEU A 93 23.06 -7.14 -18.51
N VAL A 94 22.89 -7.41 -17.22
CA VAL A 94 21.75 -6.83 -16.48
C VAL A 94 21.85 -5.30 -16.39
N LYS A 95 23.06 -4.73 -16.32
CA LYS A 95 23.27 -3.28 -16.26
C LYS A 95 22.94 -2.62 -17.60
N ILE A 96 23.35 -3.24 -18.71
CA ILE A 96 22.91 -2.84 -20.05
C ILE A 96 21.37 -2.88 -20.13
N TRP A 97 20.75 -3.95 -19.65
CA TRP A 97 19.29 -4.06 -19.67
C TRP A 97 18.58 -3.01 -18.79
N ILE A 98 19.19 -2.59 -17.69
CA ILE A 98 18.71 -1.47 -16.87
C ILE A 98 18.72 -0.17 -17.69
N ILE A 99 19.78 0.09 -18.45
CA ILE A 99 19.90 1.28 -19.31
C ILE A 99 18.78 1.26 -20.37
N GLU A 100 18.67 0.16 -21.11
CA GLU A 100 17.65 -0.02 -22.15
C GLU A 100 16.24 0.11 -21.60
N SER A 101 15.95 -0.58 -20.49
CA SER A 101 14.64 -0.47 -19.82
C SER A 101 14.35 0.96 -19.35
N SER A 102 15.36 1.70 -18.92
CA SER A 102 15.20 3.08 -18.45
C SER A 102 14.90 4.05 -19.59
N ASN A 103 15.39 3.77 -20.80
CA ASN A 103 15.12 4.56 -22.00
C ASN A 103 13.72 4.33 -22.59
N THR A 104 13.00 3.29 -22.16
CA THR A 104 11.63 3.05 -22.62
C THR A 104 10.59 3.95 -21.94
N ARG A 105 9.54 4.34 -22.68
CA ARG A 105 8.41 5.16 -22.20
C ARG A 105 7.37 4.32 -21.45
N ILE A 106 7.80 3.69 -20.35
CA ILE A 106 6.92 2.91 -19.46
C ILE A 106 7.05 3.39 -18.01
N SER A 107 6.11 3.01 -17.15
CA SER A 107 6.11 3.44 -15.75
C SER A 107 7.33 2.92 -14.98
N ALA A 108 7.79 3.66 -13.97
CA ALA A 108 8.93 3.26 -13.14
C ALA A 108 8.73 1.89 -12.46
N SER A 109 7.48 1.54 -12.12
CA SER A 109 7.15 0.22 -11.57
C SER A 109 7.35 -0.89 -12.61
N GLU A 110 6.92 -0.67 -13.85
CA GLU A 110 7.08 -1.64 -14.92
C GLU A 110 8.56 -1.78 -15.35
N LYS A 111 9.33 -0.69 -15.38
CA LYS A 111 10.81 -0.75 -15.57
C LYS A 111 11.46 -1.69 -14.57
N LYS A 112 11.16 -1.52 -13.27
CA LYS A 112 11.65 -2.41 -12.21
C LYS A 112 11.20 -3.86 -12.40
N ALA A 113 9.93 -4.08 -12.78
CA ALA A 113 9.40 -5.42 -12.96
C ALA A 113 10.06 -6.17 -14.13
N ARG A 114 10.36 -5.48 -15.25
CA ARG A 114 11.10 -6.04 -16.38
C ARG A 114 12.53 -6.40 -16.01
N VAL A 115 13.26 -5.48 -15.37
CA VAL A 115 14.62 -5.75 -14.88
C VAL A 115 14.63 -6.90 -13.87
N SER A 116 13.67 -6.95 -12.96
CA SER A 116 13.53 -8.05 -12.00
C SER A 116 13.28 -9.40 -12.68
N SER A 117 12.50 -9.42 -13.76
CA SER A 117 12.22 -10.65 -14.52
C SER A 117 13.45 -11.16 -15.26
N ALA A 118 14.22 -10.26 -15.90
CA ALA A 118 15.51 -10.59 -16.52
C ALA A 118 16.51 -11.12 -15.48
N ARG A 119 16.63 -10.45 -14.33
CA ARG A 119 17.47 -10.91 -13.21
C ARG A 119 17.09 -12.29 -12.71
N LYS A 120 15.78 -12.56 -12.63
CA LYS A 120 15.29 -13.87 -12.20
C LYS A 120 15.76 -14.96 -13.16
N LEU A 121 15.66 -14.74 -14.47
CA LEU A 121 16.24 -15.67 -15.46
C LEU A 121 17.74 -15.86 -15.24
N LEU A 122 18.51 -14.76 -15.21
CA LEU A 122 19.97 -14.82 -15.10
C LEU A 122 20.49 -15.46 -13.80
N SER A 123 19.67 -15.46 -12.74
CA SER A 123 20.04 -16.05 -11.44
C SER A 123 19.73 -17.54 -11.36
N PHE A 124 18.70 -18.02 -12.07
CA PHE A 124 18.19 -19.38 -11.93
C PHE A 124 18.38 -20.26 -13.18
N MET A 125 18.81 -19.68 -14.31
CA MET A 125 19.10 -20.47 -15.51
C MET A 125 20.23 -21.46 -15.27
N HIS A 126 20.10 -22.66 -15.83
CA HIS A 126 21.15 -23.66 -15.83
C HIS A 126 22.01 -23.51 -17.10
N GLY A 127 23.31 -23.31 -16.93
CA GLY A 127 24.24 -23.12 -18.03
C GLY A 127 24.14 -21.72 -18.67
N PRO A 128 24.69 -21.54 -19.88
CA PRO A 128 24.81 -20.23 -20.48
C PRO A 128 23.49 -19.73 -21.12
N LEU A 129 23.32 -18.41 -21.21
CA LEU A 129 22.12 -17.78 -21.77
C LEU A 129 21.86 -18.18 -23.23
N TYR A 130 22.91 -18.29 -24.04
CA TYR A 130 22.77 -18.65 -25.47
C TYR A 130 22.31 -20.09 -25.70
N ALA A 131 22.38 -20.95 -24.67
CA ALA A 131 21.91 -22.33 -24.73
C ALA A 131 20.47 -22.48 -24.22
N GLN A 132 19.86 -21.42 -23.70
CA GLN A 132 18.48 -21.47 -23.21
C GLN A 132 17.50 -21.64 -24.37
N SER A 133 16.50 -22.48 -24.15
CA SER A 133 15.37 -22.72 -25.04
C SER A 133 14.07 -22.28 -24.36
N GLU A 134 12.97 -22.29 -25.09
CA GLU A 134 11.65 -22.11 -24.50
C GLU A 134 11.41 -23.13 -23.37
N THR A 135 11.71 -24.41 -23.61
CA THR A 135 11.54 -25.48 -22.63
C THR A 135 12.39 -25.27 -21.37
N SER A 136 13.66 -24.85 -21.49
CA SER A 136 14.52 -24.61 -20.34
C SER A 136 14.08 -23.40 -19.51
N ILE A 137 13.48 -22.38 -20.15
CA ILE A 137 12.92 -21.22 -19.46
C ILE A 137 11.62 -21.59 -18.73
N HIS A 138 10.74 -22.38 -19.37
CA HIS A 138 9.50 -22.84 -18.74
C HIS A 138 9.76 -23.76 -17.54
N SER A 139 10.80 -24.60 -17.59
CA SER A 139 11.16 -25.48 -16.47
C SER A 139 11.59 -24.73 -15.20
N LEU A 140 11.87 -23.42 -15.28
CA LEU A 140 12.17 -22.58 -14.11
C LEU A 140 10.93 -22.22 -13.27
N GLY A 141 9.72 -22.61 -13.71
CA GLY A 141 8.48 -22.41 -12.95
C GLY A 141 8.11 -20.94 -12.74
N PHE A 142 8.44 -20.07 -13.70
CA PHE A 142 8.08 -18.65 -13.62
C PHE A 142 6.59 -18.44 -13.87
N SER A 143 5.98 -17.46 -13.20
CA SER A 143 4.58 -17.10 -13.46
C SER A 143 4.43 -16.47 -14.83
N ASN A 144 3.24 -16.57 -15.42
CA ASN A 144 2.91 -15.98 -16.73
C ASN A 144 3.25 -14.48 -16.78
N SER A 145 3.04 -13.74 -15.69
CA SER A 145 3.38 -12.31 -15.65
C SER A 145 4.89 -12.04 -15.71
N THR A 146 5.72 -12.94 -15.17
CA THR A 146 7.18 -12.88 -15.31
C THR A 146 7.60 -13.22 -16.74
N LEU A 147 7.03 -14.27 -17.33
CA LEU A 147 7.34 -14.69 -18.70
C LEU A 147 6.98 -13.59 -19.72
N VAL A 148 5.82 -12.93 -19.58
CA VAL A 148 5.43 -11.79 -20.43
C VAL A 148 6.43 -10.65 -20.32
N ARG A 149 6.88 -10.31 -19.10
CA ARG A 149 7.85 -9.23 -18.86
C ARG A 149 9.28 -9.59 -19.26
N LEU A 150 9.56 -10.88 -19.45
CA LEU A 150 10.85 -11.39 -19.91
C LEU A 150 11.00 -11.29 -21.43
N ARG A 151 9.90 -11.31 -22.20
CA ARG A 151 9.93 -11.26 -23.67
C ARG A 151 10.80 -10.11 -24.23
N PRO A 152 10.65 -8.84 -23.77
CA PRO A 152 11.47 -7.74 -24.30
C PRO A 152 12.98 -7.93 -24.06
N PHE A 153 13.34 -8.59 -22.96
CA PHE A 153 14.75 -8.89 -22.66
C PHE A 153 15.30 -9.96 -23.60
N LEU A 154 14.53 -11.02 -23.87
CA LEU A 154 14.94 -12.07 -24.81
C LEU A 154 15.03 -11.55 -26.25
N GLU A 155 14.09 -10.69 -26.64
CA GLU A 155 14.10 -9.99 -27.94
C GLU A 155 15.35 -9.11 -28.07
N PHE A 156 15.67 -8.33 -27.03
CA PHE A 156 16.91 -7.54 -26.98
C PHE A 156 18.16 -8.42 -27.10
N CYS A 157 18.27 -9.49 -26.30
CA CYS A 157 19.42 -10.39 -26.37
C CYS A 157 19.55 -11.09 -27.74
N ALA A 158 18.43 -11.39 -28.40
CA ALA A 158 18.45 -11.94 -29.75
C ALA A 158 18.87 -10.90 -30.80
N ALA A 159 18.40 -9.66 -30.69
CA ALA A 159 18.75 -8.55 -31.60
C ALA A 159 20.24 -8.19 -31.52
N GLU A 160 20.81 -8.15 -30.32
CA GLU A 160 22.25 -7.96 -30.10
C GLU A 160 23.08 -9.22 -30.41
N GLY A 161 22.42 -10.31 -30.82
CA GLY A 161 23.08 -11.55 -31.20
C GLY A 161 23.78 -12.28 -30.05
N ILE A 162 23.36 -12.03 -28.81
CA ILE A 162 23.80 -12.70 -27.56
C ILE A 162 23.15 -14.08 -27.42
N MET A 163 22.00 -14.29 -28.04
CA MET A 163 21.36 -15.61 -28.12
C MET A 163 20.58 -15.78 -29.42
N LYS A 164 20.08 -16.99 -29.69
CA LYS A 164 19.09 -17.20 -30.75
C LYS A 164 17.74 -16.63 -30.31
N THR A 165 16.87 -16.29 -31.25
CA THR A 165 15.49 -15.90 -30.95
C THR A 165 14.78 -17.05 -30.22
N VAL A 166 14.34 -16.79 -28.99
CA VAL A 166 13.52 -17.69 -28.20
C VAL A 166 12.17 -17.02 -27.99
N ARG A 167 11.10 -17.68 -28.42
CA ARG A 167 9.73 -17.22 -28.15
C ARG A 167 9.22 -17.99 -26.95
N VAL A 168 8.90 -17.26 -25.90
CA VAL A 168 8.28 -17.84 -24.70
C VAL A 168 6.77 -17.76 -24.88
N SER A 169 6.13 -18.90 -25.15
CA SER A 169 4.68 -19.01 -25.11
C SER A 169 4.21 -18.69 -23.70
N VAL A 170 3.07 -18.02 -23.62
CA VAL A 170 2.42 -17.75 -22.35
C VAL A 170 0.97 -18.09 -22.61
N ASP A 171 0.39 -18.93 -21.77
CA ASP A 171 -1.05 -19.11 -21.76
C ASP A 171 -1.66 -17.74 -21.46
N GLU A 172 -2.17 -17.09 -22.51
CA GLU A 172 -2.90 -15.84 -22.43
C GLU A 172 -4.25 -16.11 -21.77
N ASN A 173 -4.24 -16.43 -20.48
CA ASN A 173 -5.44 -16.44 -19.65
C ASN A 173 -5.82 -15.01 -19.22
N ARG A 174 -5.57 -14.04 -20.11
CA ARG A 174 -6.07 -12.68 -19.99
C ARG A 174 -7.19 -12.56 -20.99
N ASP A 175 -8.38 -12.92 -20.52
CA ASP A 175 -9.59 -12.48 -21.21
C ASP A 175 -9.57 -10.94 -21.27
N ARG A 176 -9.51 -10.41 -22.49
CA ARG A 176 -9.50 -8.96 -22.78
C ARG A 176 -10.92 -8.43 -22.99
N SER A 177 -11.95 -9.26 -22.80
CA SER A 177 -13.33 -8.82 -22.80
C SER A 177 -13.60 -7.92 -21.58
N GLY A 178 -14.39 -6.86 -21.75
CA GLY A 178 -14.80 -6.00 -20.63
C GLY A 178 -15.63 -6.74 -19.57
N HIS A 179 -16.12 -7.95 -19.89
CA HIS A 179 -16.97 -8.76 -19.05
C HIS A 179 -16.19 -9.37 -17.88
N ALA A 180 -14.98 -9.89 -18.06
CA ALA A 180 -14.17 -10.44 -16.96
C ALA A 180 -13.78 -9.40 -15.88
N ARG A 181 -13.65 -8.12 -16.27
CA ARG A 181 -13.49 -7.02 -15.31
C ARG A 181 -14.76 -6.75 -14.51
N SER A 182 -15.93 -6.87 -15.15
CA SER A 182 -17.22 -6.82 -14.45
C SER A 182 -17.38 -8.04 -13.54
N ASP A 183 -17.06 -9.24 -14.03
CA ASP A 183 -17.22 -10.51 -13.30
C ASP A 183 -16.28 -10.58 -12.10
N SER A 184 -15.00 -10.22 -12.26
CA SER A 184 -14.08 -10.09 -11.12
C SER A 184 -14.49 -8.97 -10.14
N THR A 185 -15.17 -7.92 -10.61
CA THR A 185 -15.75 -6.92 -9.71
C THR A 185 -16.96 -7.49 -8.96
N HIS A 186 -17.81 -8.30 -9.61
CA HIS A 186 -18.95 -8.98 -9.01
C HIS A 186 -18.53 -10.08 -8.03
N GLU A 187 -17.47 -10.84 -8.31
CA GLU A 187 -16.91 -11.85 -7.41
C GLU A 187 -16.33 -11.24 -6.13
N ASN A 188 -15.85 -9.99 -6.20
CA ASN A 188 -15.34 -9.26 -5.04
C ASN A 188 -16.44 -8.54 -4.23
N LEU A 189 -17.69 -8.55 -4.68
CA LEU A 189 -18.80 -8.01 -3.89
C LEU A 189 -19.20 -9.03 -2.81
N PRO A 190 -19.54 -8.55 -1.59
CA PRO A 190 -20.12 -9.43 -0.60
C PRO A 190 -21.43 -10.03 -1.13
N SER A 191 -21.65 -11.31 -0.83
CA SER A 191 -22.91 -11.98 -1.21
C SER A 191 -24.10 -11.23 -0.61
N MET A 192 -25.24 -11.22 -1.31
CA MET A 192 -26.46 -10.57 -0.79
C MET A 192 -26.87 -11.14 0.57
N GLN A 193 -26.70 -12.45 0.77
CA GLN A 193 -26.97 -13.11 2.05
C GLN A 193 -26.09 -12.55 3.17
N SER A 194 -24.80 -12.30 2.89
CA SER A 194 -23.89 -11.66 3.85
C SER A 194 -24.33 -10.23 4.19
N VAL A 195 -24.74 -9.45 3.18
CA VAL A 195 -25.23 -8.07 3.39
C VAL A 195 -26.50 -8.06 4.24
N LEU A 196 -27.46 -8.95 3.95
CA LEU A 196 -28.69 -9.09 4.73
C LEU A 196 -28.41 -9.52 6.18
N ALA A 197 -27.51 -10.50 6.37
CA ALA A 197 -27.12 -10.94 7.71
C ALA A 197 -26.47 -9.80 8.51
N LEU A 198 -25.58 -9.01 7.89
CA LEU A 198 -24.98 -7.83 8.54
C LEU A 198 -26.04 -6.79 8.90
N GLY A 199 -27.03 -6.57 8.04
CA GLY A 199 -28.16 -5.66 8.31
C GLY A 199 -29.03 -6.10 9.48
N GLU A 200 -29.30 -7.41 9.59
CA GLU A 200 -30.06 -7.98 10.72
C GLU A 200 -29.28 -7.85 12.04
N VAL A 201 -27.99 -8.22 12.05
CA VAL A 201 -27.12 -8.07 13.22
C VAL A 201 -27.07 -6.60 13.65
N PHE A 202 -26.89 -5.67 12.72
CA PHE A 202 -26.91 -4.24 13.02
C PHE A 202 -28.23 -3.81 13.66
N SER A 203 -29.36 -4.23 13.09
CA SER A 203 -30.70 -3.90 13.60
C SER A 203 -30.93 -4.43 15.01
N GLN A 204 -30.42 -5.62 15.33
CA GLN A 204 -30.50 -6.20 16.67
C GLN A 204 -29.64 -5.45 17.68
N VAL A 205 -28.37 -5.19 17.33
CA VAL A 205 -27.40 -4.50 18.21
C VAL A 205 -27.83 -3.06 18.51
N PHE A 206 -28.30 -2.33 17.49
CA PHE A 206 -28.72 -0.93 17.62
C PHE A 206 -30.24 -0.76 17.77
N ARG A 207 -30.97 -1.81 18.18
CA ARG A 207 -32.44 -1.81 18.34
C ARG A 207 -32.93 -0.68 19.25
N HIS A 208 -32.24 -0.47 20.37
CA HIS A 208 -32.63 0.49 21.41
C HIS A 208 -31.88 1.82 21.31
N VAL A 209 -31.17 2.06 20.21
CA VAL A 209 -30.42 3.29 19.98
C VAL A 209 -31.24 4.20 19.05
N HIS A 210 -31.25 5.49 19.32
CA HIS A 210 -31.85 6.50 18.44
C HIS A 210 -30.84 6.97 17.38
N VAL A 211 -31.31 7.61 16.31
CA VAL A 211 -30.42 8.08 15.21
C VAL A 211 -29.38 9.09 15.69
N ASP A 212 -29.67 9.82 16.76
CA ASP A 212 -28.72 10.74 17.41
C ASP A 212 -27.67 10.04 18.29
N GLY A 213 -27.76 8.72 18.44
CA GLY A 213 -26.83 7.89 19.21
C GLY A 213 -27.21 7.68 20.67
N THR A 214 -28.31 8.26 21.14
CA THR A 214 -28.78 8.06 22.51
C THR A 214 -29.39 6.67 22.69
N VAL A 215 -29.16 6.05 23.85
CA VAL A 215 -29.74 4.75 24.21
C VAL A 215 -31.05 5.00 24.96
N LYS A 216 -32.10 4.26 24.62
CA LYS A 216 -33.40 4.32 25.31
C LYS A 216 -33.21 4.01 26.81
N ALA A 217 -33.89 4.77 27.66
CA ALA A 217 -33.79 4.61 29.11
C ALA A 217 -34.11 3.17 29.57
N GLY A 218 -33.28 2.63 30.46
CA GLY A 218 -33.40 1.26 30.99
C GLY A 218 -32.83 0.17 30.08
N GLU A 219 -32.39 0.51 28.87
CA GLU A 219 -31.81 -0.44 27.92
C GLU A 219 -30.28 -0.37 27.95
N ALA A 220 -29.62 -1.46 27.55
CA ALA A 220 -28.18 -1.54 27.42
C ALA A 220 -27.79 -2.00 26.02
N VAL A 221 -26.63 -1.52 25.55
CA VAL A 221 -26.04 -1.94 24.28
C VAL A 221 -24.69 -2.58 24.59
N ASN A 222 -24.47 -3.80 24.10
CA ASN A 222 -23.18 -4.44 24.20
C ASN A 222 -22.16 -3.64 23.36
N PHE A 223 -21.16 -3.07 24.03
CA PHE A 223 -20.17 -2.21 23.38
C PHE A 223 -19.35 -2.96 22.32
N ASN A 224 -19.00 -4.22 22.57
CA ASN A 224 -18.22 -5.03 21.63
C ASN A 224 -19.04 -5.36 20.37
N ASP A 225 -20.30 -5.73 20.53
CA ASP A 225 -21.18 -6.01 19.39
C ASP A 225 -21.43 -4.73 18.57
N ALA A 226 -21.67 -3.60 19.25
CA ALA A 226 -21.78 -2.29 18.61
C ALA A 226 -20.51 -1.93 17.84
N PHE A 227 -19.34 -2.24 18.40
CA PHE A 227 -18.06 -1.93 17.80
C PHE A 227 -17.83 -2.75 16.53
N VAL A 228 -17.98 -4.07 16.60
CA VAL A 228 -17.81 -4.98 15.46
C VAL A 228 -18.83 -4.68 14.35
N SER A 229 -20.10 -4.48 14.72
CA SER A 229 -21.17 -4.15 13.77
C SER A 229 -20.91 -2.81 13.06
N THR A 230 -20.44 -1.80 13.79
CA THR A 230 -20.06 -0.50 13.20
C THR A 230 -18.85 -0.62 12.29
N PHE A 231 -17.87 -1.44 12.65
CA PHE A 231 -16.69 -1.69 11.83
C PHE A 231 -17.07 -2.34 10.50
N ALA A 232 -17.96 -3.33 10.53
CA ALA A 232 -18.50 -3.97 9.33
C ALA A 232 -19.27 -2.96 8.47
N LEU A 233 -20.13 -2.14 9.08
CA LEU A 233 -20.90 -1.11 8.38
C LEU A 233 -20.01 -0.06 7.70
N LEU A 234 -18.99 0.45 8.39
CA LEU A 234 -18.03 1.40 7.83
C LEU A 234 -17.20 0.77 6.70
N SER A 235 -16.89 -0.52 6.82
CA SER A 235 -16.21 -1.27 5.76
C SER A 235 -17.07 -1.43 4.50
N LEU A 236 -18.38 -1.60 4.65
CA LEU A 236 -19.32 -1.62 3.52
C LEU A 236 -19.50 -0.24 2.89
N ALA A 237 -19.60 0.81 3.70
CA ALA A 237 -19.86 2.15 3.20
C ALA A 237 -18.63 2.87 2.64
N SER A 238 -17.43 2.44 3.05
CA SER A 238 -16.14 2.92 2.54
C SER A 238 -15.10 1.78 2.47
N PRO A 239 -15.20 0.87 1.49
CA PRO A 239 -14.33 -0.31 1.39
C PRO A 239 -12.84 0.01 1.23
N ASN A 240 -12.51 1.15 0.60
CA ASN A 240 -11.15 1.53 0.26
C ASN A 240 -10.22 1.73 1.47
N ARG A 241 -10.76 1.82 2.69
CA ARG A 241 -10.02 2.19 3.92
C ARG A 241 -10.28 1.26 5.12
N SER A 242 -10.97 0.14 4.91
CA SER A 242 -11.48 -0.74 5.97
C SER A 242 -10.42 -1.30 6.92
N SER A 243 -9.26 -1.70 6.40
CA SER A 243 -8.26 -2.44 7.19
C SER A 243 -7.26 -1.58 7.96
N ALA A 244 -7.00 -0.34 7.54
CA ALA A 244 -5.92 0.47 8.11
C ALA A 244 -6.40 1.71 8.89
N GLU A 245 -7.61 2.20 8.62
CA GLU A 245 -7.95 3.58 9.01
C GLU A 245 -9.24 3.73 9.83
N ILE A 246 -10.11 2.72 9.88
CA ILE A 246 -11.32 2.76 10.73
C ILE A 246 -10.97 2.97 12.23
N PRO A 247 -9.96 2.28 12.81
CA PRO A 247 -9.57 2.51 14.21
C PRO A 247 -9.05 3.92 14.49
N LEU A 248 -8.64 4.66 13.44
CA LEU A 248 -8.02 5.98 13.54
C LEU A 248 -9.03 7.11 13.30
N VAL A 249 -10.31 6.78 13.11
CA VAL A 249 -11.36 7.78 12.90
C VAL A 249 -11.51 8.63 14.16
N PRO A 250 -11.31 9.96 14.09
CA PRO A 250 -11.44 10.82 15.26
C PRO A 250 -12.90 10.93 15.70
N LYS A 251 -13.12 11.33 16.96
CA LYS A 251 -14.45 11.66 17.49
C LYS A 251 -15.11 12.72 16.60
N GLN A 252 -16.19 12.35 15.93
CA GLN A 252 -16.95 13.24 15.06
C GLN A 252 -18.37 12.70 14.84
N LYS A 253 -19.21 13.47 14.17
CA LYS A 253 -20.52 13.03 13.67
C LYS A 253 -20.48 12.94 12.13
N LEU A 254 -21.36 12.12 11.56
CA LEU A 254 -21.54 12.07 10.11
C LEU A 254 -21.93 13.47 9.61
N THR A 255 -21.19 13.98 8.64
CA THR A 255 -21.42 15.30 8.05
C THR A 255 -21.95 15.14 6.63
N SER A 256 -22.72 16.12 6.15
CA SER A 256 -23.20 16.16 4.78
C SER A 256 -23.10 17.55 4.18
N TYR A 257 -22.98 17.63 2.87
CA TYR A 257 -23.15 18.86 2.10
C TYR A 257 -23.95 18.56 0.84
N SER A 258 -24.60 19.57 0.28
CA SER A 258 -25.32 19.50 -0.99
C SER A 258 -24.79 20.59 -1.92
N GLU A 259 -24.41 20.22 -3.15
CA GLU A 259 -24.07 21.20 -4.17
C GLU A 259 -25.33 21.60 -4.94
N LYS A 260 -25.65 22.90 -5.00
CA LYS A 260 -26.66 23.49 -5.91
C LYS A 260 -27.95 22.66 -6.05
N ASN A 261 -28.61 22.33 -4.93
CA ASN A 261 -29.84 21.52 -4.84
C ASN A 261 -29.70 20.03 -5.25
N GLY A 262 -28.48 19.50 -5.30
CA GLY A 262 -28.20 18.08 -5.51
C GLY A 262 -28.43 17.23 -4.25
N ALA A 263 -28.43 15.91 -4.45
CA ALA A 263 -28.51 14.94 -3.37
C ALA A 263 -27.39 15.16 -2.33
N PRO A 264 -27.67 14.93 -1.04
CA PRO A 264 -26.67 15.11 0.01
C PRO A 264 -25.51 14.12 -0.16
N VAL A 265 -24.29 14.65 -0.14
CA VAL A 265 -23.07 13.86 -0.09
C VAL A 265 -22.65 13.75 1.36
N TYR A 266 -22.63 12.52 1.87
CA TYR A 266 -22.24 12.21 3.25
C TYR A 266 -20.75 11.90 3.33
N TYR A 267 -20.10 12.38 4.38
CA TYR A 267 -18.69 12.13 4.62
C TYR A 267 -18.35 12.11 6.12
N LEU A 268 -17.24 11.45 6.41
CA LEU A 268 -16.53 11.52 7.68
C LEU A 268 -15.10 12.01 7.37
N ASN A 269 -14.41 12.60 8.34
CA ASN A 269 -13.05 13.13 8.19
C ASN A 269 -12.02 12.12 8.69
N TRP A 270 -11.01 11.84 7.88
CA TRP A 270 -9.87 11.01 8.25
C TRP A 270 -8.64 11.87 8.40
N ILE A 271 -7.84 11.54 9.42
CA ILE A 271 -6.59 12.24 9.70
C ILE A 271 -5.60 11.94 8.58
N GLY A 272 -5.05 13.00 7.97
CA GLY A 272 -3.99 12.87 6.98
C GLY A 272 -2.68 12.36 7.61
N SER A 273 -1.98 11.47 6.92
CA SER A 273 -0.63 11.05 7.37
C SER A 273 0.44 11.99 6.79
N LYS A 274 1.62 12.09 7.43
CA LYS A 274 2.83 12.72 6.86
C LYS A 274 2.67 14.20 6.43
N GLY A 275 1.91 14.99 7.19
CA GLY A 275 1.69 16.41 6.89
C GLY A 275 0.74 16.67 5.71
N TYR A 276 0.10 15.63 5.17
CA TYR A 276 -1.01 15.80 4.24
C TYR A 276 -2.27 16.24 5.00
N LYS A 277 -3.14 17.00 4.32
CA LYS A 277 -4.39 17.49 4.88
C LYS A 277 -5.35 16.33 5.21
N ASP A 278 -6.19 16.56 6.20
CA ASP A 278 -7.32 15.68 6.48
C ASP A 278 -8.21 15.52 5.25
N TYR A 279 -8.74 14.31 5.08
CA TYR A 279 -9.48 13.93 3.90
C TYR A 279 -10.95 13.64 4.25
N LYS A 280 -11.86 14.21 3.46
CA LYS A 280 -13.30 13.92 3.53
C LYS A 280 -13.58 12.64 2.77
N ASN A 281 -13.72 11.55 3.48
CA ASN A 281 -13.99 10.28 2.86
C ASN A 281 -15.50 10.10 2.69
N HIS A 282 -15.90 9.82 1.46
CA HIS A 282 -17.31 9.71 1.10
C HIS A 282 -17.92 8.44 1.68
N ILE A 283 -19.15 8.58 2.15
CA ILE A 283 -19.96 7.51 2.69
C ILE A 283 -21.09 7.22 1.71
N LEU A 284 -21.31 5.93 1.41
CA LEU A 284 -22.44 5.50 0.60
C LEU A 284 -23.75 6.00 1.19
N GLY A 285 -24.50 6.82 0.44
CA GLY A 285 -25.70 7.50 0.93
C GLY A 285 -26.78 6.56 1.46
N ALA A 286 -26.92 5.37 0.87
CA ALA A 286 -27.86 4.33 1.33
C ALA A 286 -27.57 3.83 2.76
N LEU A 287 -26.34 4.01 3.25
CA LEU A 287 -25.91 3.61 4.59
C LEU A 287 -25.74 4.81 5.54
N ALA A 288 -26.12 6.02 5.12
CA ALA A 288 -25.90 7.24 5.89
C ALA A 288 -26.62 7.22 7.24
N GLU A 289 -27.88 6.78 7.29
CA GLU A 289 -28.65 6.75 8.54
C GLU A 289 -28.12 5.70 9.54
N PRO A 290 -27.87 4.43 9.16
CA PRO A 290 -27.17 3.47 10.01
C PRO A 290 -25.82 3.98 10.52
N ILE A 291 -25.03 4.65 9.67
CA ILE A 291 -23.73 5.22 10.07
C ILE A 291 -23.90 6.37 11.04
N LYS A 292 -24.86 7.27 10.79
CA LYS A 292 -25.16 8.38 11.69
C LYS A 292 -25.53 7.86 13.08
N LYS A 293 -26.40 6.84 13.13
CA LYS A 293 -26.82 6.16 14.34
C LYS A 293 -25.63 5.57 15.10
N SER A 294 -24.80 4.76 14.44
CA SER A 294 -23.70 4.06 15.11
C SER A 294 -22.53 4.96 15.51
N VAL A 295 -22.12 5.89 14.64
CA VAL A 295 -21.06 6.86 14.96
C VAL A 295 -21.51 7.79 16.08
N SER A 296 -22.77 8.21 16.09
CA SER A 296 -23.28 9.05 17.18
C SER A 296 -23.40 8.26 18.49
N PHE A 297 -23.71 6.97 18.45
CA PHE A 297 -23.63 6.12 19.65
C PHE A 297 -22.22 6.16 20.27
N PHE A 298 -21.17 5.95 19.47
CA PHE A 298 -19.78 6.06 19.96
C PHE A 298 -19.38 7.49 20.34
N PHE A 299 -20.04 8.51 19.81
CA PHE A 299 -19.85 9.88 20.28
C PHE A 299 -20.21 10.00 21.77
N HIS A 300 -21.32 9.39 22.19
CA HIS A 300 -21.82 9.41 23.56
C HIS A 300 -21.18 8.32 24.44
N ALA A 301 -21.26 7.05 24.04
CA ALA A 301 -20.88 5.89 24.85
C ALA A 301 -19.39 5.88 25.24
N ALA A 302 -18.50 6.41 24.38
CA ALA A 302 -17.07 6.47 24.67
C ALA A 302 -16.63 7.78 25.35
N GLU A 303 -17.54 8.71 25.63
CA GLU A 303 -17.17 9.99 26.24
C GLU A 303 -16.56 9.86 27.65
N PRO A 304 -17.06 8.98 28.55
CA PRO A 304 -16.43 8.77 29.85
C PRO A 304 -14.96 8.35 29.75
N ALA A 305 -14.64 7.44 28.82
CA ALA A 305 -13.27 7.01 28.58
C ALA A 305 -12.39 8.15 28.04
N ARG A 306 -12.93 9.02 27.17
CA ARG A 306 -12.20 10.21 26.68
C ARG A 306 -11.96 11.23 27.78
N ILE A 307 -12.94 11.45 28.66
CA ILE A 307 -12.79 12.28 29.85
C ILE A 307 -11.65 11.75 30.74
N LEU A 308 -11.61 10.43 30.96
CA LEU A 308 -10.53 9.79 31.70
C LEU A 308 -9.16 9.98 31.02
N CYS A 309 -9.08 9.85 29.69
CA CYS A 309 -7.85 10.16 28.95
C CYS A 309 -7.43 11.64 29.12
N ARG A 310 -8.37 12.59 29.08
CA ARG A 310 -8.09 14.01 29.34
C ARG A 310 -7.54 14.23 30.75
N PHE A 311 -8.05 13.51 31.74
CA PHE A 311 -7.54 13.55 33.11
C PHE A 311 -6.09 13.05 33.18
N TYR A 312 -5.76 11.92 32.57
CA TYR A 312 -4.39 11.40 32.56
C TYR A 312 -3.42 12.30 31.78
N GLN A 313 -3.88 12.97 30.73
CA GLN A 313 -3.06 13.94 29.99
C GLN A 313 -2.71 15.18 30.82
N ASN A 314 -3.65 15.67 31.64
CA ASN A 314 -3.39 16.79 32.54
C ASN A 314 -4.27 16.70 33.81
N PRO A 315 -3.75 16.09 34.90
CA PRO A 315 -4.50 15.87 36.14
C PRO A 315 -4.56 17.12 37.05
N LYS A 316 -4.10 18.29 36.56
CA LYS A 316 -4.20 19.57 37.28
C LYS A 316 -5.48 20.35 36.94
N GLN A 317 -6.27 19.85 35.99
CA GLN A 317 -7.50 20.48 35.56
C GLN A 317 -8.59 20.43 36.64
N THR A 318 -9.50 21.41 36.58
CA THR A 318 -10.72 21.38 37.39
C THR A 318 -11.70 20.36 36.82
N LEU A 319 -12.62 19.88 37.65
CA LEU A 319 -13.62 18.92 37.23
C LEU A 319 -14.52 19.49 36.12
N LYS A 320 -14.89 20.77 36.22
CA LYS A 320 -15.62 21.49 35.18
C LYS A 320 -14.93 21.45 33.81
N ALA A 321 -13.61 21.68 33.79
CA ALA A 321 -12.83 21.70 32.56
C ALA A 321 -12.70 20.29 31.93
N LEU A 322 -12.59 19.25 32.76
CA LEU A 322 -12.49 17.86 32.28
C LEU A 322 -13.79 17.34 31.69
N LEU A 323 -14.92 17.68 32.31
CA LEU A 323 -16.24 17.20 31.89
C LEU A 323 -16.75 17.92 30.64
N ASP A 324 -16.41 19.20 30.45
CA ASP A 324 -16.71 19.95 29.22
C ASP A 324 -18.17 19.78 28.73
N GLY A 325 -19.12 20.07 29.62
CA GLY A 325 -20.56 19.94 29.31
C GLY A 325 -21.11 18.50 29.36
N TYR A 326 -20.32 17.51 29.77
CA TYR A 326 -20.81 16.16 30.03
C TYR A 326 -21.90 16.17 31.13
N PRO A 327 -23.06 15.54 30.88
CA PRO A 327 -24.17 15.52 31.82
C PRO A 327 -23.84 14.65 33.04
N ILE A 328 -24.00 15.21 34.24
CA ILE A 328 -23.95 14.46 35.50
C ILE A 328 -25.38 14.16 35.94
N ALA A 329 -25.61 12.96 36.47
CA ALA A 329 -26.88 12.60 37.11
C ALA A 329 -27.24 13.63 38.20
N PHE A 330 -28.52 14.03 38.24
CA PHE A 330 -28.98 15.11 39.11
C PHE A 330 -28.67 14.86 40.60
N GLU A 331 -28.86 13.62 41.04
CA GLU A 331 -28.55 13.15 42.39
C GLU A 331 -27.07 13.27 42.79
N LEU A 332 -26.15 13.13 41.84
CA LEU A 332 -24.71 13.24 42.10
C LEU A 332 -24.23 14.69 42.04
N LYS A 333 -24.88 15.52 41.21
CA LYS A 333 -24.44 16.89 40.91
C LYS A 333 -24.34 17.78 42.14
N ASN A 334 -25.21 17.60 43.12
CA ASN A 334 -25.23 18.41 44.35
C ASN A 334 -24.06 18.10 45.30
N ASN A 335 -23.43 16.94 45.15
CA ASN A 335 -22.35 16.48 46.03
C ASN A 335 -20.95 16.77 45.45
N ILE A 336 -20.87 17.50 44.35
CA ILE A 336 -19.63 17.69 43.58
C ILE A 336 -19.28 19.18 43.47
N GLU A 337 -18.06 19.53 43.87
CA GLU A 337 -17.54 20.88 43.66
C GLU A 337 -16.79 21.00 42.32
N MET A 338 -17.48 21.55 41.32
CA MET A 338 -16.99 21.66 39.93
C MET A 338 -15.74 22.53 39.76
N SER A 339 -15.54 23.52 40.63
CA SER A 339 -14.39 24.45 40.63
C SER A 339 -13.11 23.82 41.15
N ARG A 340 -13.19 22.71 41.90
CA ARG A 340 -12.00 22.06 42.45
C ARG A 340 -11.23 21.32 41.38
N ARG A 341 -9.93 21.19 41.65
CA ARG A 341 -9.06 20.25 40.93
C ARG A 341 -9.65 18.85 41.05
N ALA A 342 -9.83 18.18 39.91
CA ALA A 342 -10.33 16.82 39.91
C ALA A 342 -9.29 15.86 40.47
N ASN A 343 -9.76 14.82 41.16
CA ASN A 343 -9.00 13.62 41.45
C ASN A 343 -9.75 12.42 40.84
N LEU A 344 -9.14 11.22 40.85
CA LEU A 344 -9.73 10.06 40.19
C LEU A 344 -11.08 9.66 40.79
N PHE A 345 -11.25 9.82 42.11
CA PHE A 345 -12.48 9.47 42.80
C PHE A 345 -13.60 10.47 42.48
N THR A 346 -13.34 11.78 42.58
CA THR A 346 -14.33 12.80 42.23
C THR A 346 -14.71 12.76 40.75
N LEU A 347 -13.77 12.36 39.88
CA LEU A 347 -14.06 12.10 38.48
C LEU A 347 -14.92 10.84 38.29
N GLY A 348 -14.60 9.73 38.96
CA GLY A 348 -15.39 8.51 38.92
C GLY A 348 -16.82 8.74 39.43
N TYR A 349 -16.97 9.56 40.48
CA TYR A 349 -18.27 9.96 41.02
C TYR A 349 -19.05 10.77 39.99
N ALA A 350 -18.44 11.78 39.37
CA ALA A 350 -19.07 12.56 38.32
C ALA A 350 -19.48 11.73 37.08
N LEU A 351 -18.75 10.66 36.78
CA LEU A 351 -19.04 9.74 35.68
C LEU A 351 -20.06 8.65 36.02
N GLY A 352 -20.53 8.57 37.28
CA GLY A 352 -21.55 7.62 37.71
C GLY A 352 -21.02 6.23 38.10
N PHE A 353 -19.74 6.10 38.46
CA PHE A 353 -19.17 4.85 38.98
C PHE A 353 -19.52 4.58 40.46
N TYR A 354 -20.07 5.57 41.16
CA TYR A 354 -20.42 5.53 42.58
C TYR A 354 -21.88 5.95 42.76
N GLN A 355 -22.50 5.51 43.85
CA GLN A 355 -23.88 5.89 44.19
C GLN A 355 -23.93 7.22 44.95
N ALA A 356 -25.08 7.89 44.91
CA ALA A 356 -25.28 9.18 45.60
C ALA A 356 -25.06 9.10 47.12
N SER A 357 -25.27 7.93 47.72
CA SER A 357 -25.07 7.65 49.15
C SER A 357 -23.61 7.47 49.55
N GLU A 358 -22.69 7.32 48.59
CA GLU A 358 -21.27 7.14 48.84
C GLU A 358 -20.59 8.52 48.92
N THR A 359 -19.95 8.83 50.06
CA THR A 359 -19.13 10.04 50.20
C THR A 359 -17.77 9.82 49.54
N VAL A 360 -17.42 10.71 48.60
CA VAL A 360 -16.18 10.67 47.80
C VAL A 360 -15.31 11.89 47.98
#